data_AF-A0A850G7P8-F1
#
_entry.id   AF-A0A850G7P8-F1
#
_cell.length_a   1.000
_cell.length_b   1.000
_cell.length_c   1.000
_cell.angle_alpha   90.00
_cell.angle_beta   90.00
_cell.angle_gamma   90.00
#
_symmetry.space_group_name_H-M   'P 1'
#
loop_
_entity.id
_entity.type
_entity.pdbx_description
1 polymer ?
#
loop_
_entity_poly.entity_id
_entity_poly.type
_entity_poly.pdbx_seq_one_letter_code
_entity_poly.pdbx_strand_id
1 'polypeptide(L)'
;MPQVTEGREDPTSAEHGAPELPQDGPSLKVILMIVSVVIVATGVLAYYRYARSERWVVQGIEAMDEAGKGLDAEGCIDAAIEWHDACDQEDTNAAVCFKGVDILMFHCLAAQDRSDTCELYLDPESEIHQATEDMRERARNPDKAGESGRWVYGRCEERGMRCINKRECACAEAYRAVDSFCRTGQQAVQL
;
A
#
# COMPACT_ATOMS: atom_id res chain seq x y z
N MET A 1 -5.34 -20.53 94.60
CA MET A 1 -6.34 -19.50 95.02
C MET A 1 -5.53 -18.31 95.50
N PRO A 2 -5.70 -17.11 94.94
CA PRO A 2 -6.97 -16.38 94.91
C PRO A 2 -7.44 -15.96 93.50
N GLN A 3 -8.74 -15.65 93.45
CA GLN A 3 -9.47 -15.11 92.31
C GLN A 3 -9.25 -13.60 92.19
N VAL A 4 -9.32 -13.08 90.96
CA VAL A 4 -9.71 -11.69 90.70
C VAL A 4 -10.78 -11.69 89.61
N THR A 5 -11.75 -10.83 89.83
CA THR A 5 -13.15 -10.83 89.43
C THR A 5 -13.43 -10.21 88.07
N GLU A 6 -14.56 -10.64 87.54
CA GLU A 6 -15.37 -10.13 86.45
C GLU A 6 -15.60 -8.61 86.48
N GLY A 7 -15.56 -7.97 85.31
CA GLY A 7 -15.95 -6.58 85.07
C GLY A 7 -16.34 -6.41 83.60
N ARG A 8 -17.65 -6.32 83.37
CA ARG A 8 -18.36 -6.13 82.09
C ARG A 8 -18.27 -4.67 81.62
N GLU A 9 -18.15 -4.45 80.30
CA GLU A 9 -18.95 -3.53 79.45
C GLU A 9 -18.26 -3.31 78.07
N ASP A 10 -18.86 -3.88 77.02
CA ASP A 10 -18.80 -3.37 75.62
C ASP A 10 -19.47 -1.97 75.56
N PRO A 11 -19.19 -1.06 74.60
CA PRO A 11 -18.98 -1.37 73.19
C PRO A 11 -18.01 -0.42 72.44
N THR A 12 -17.25 -0.88 71.45
CA THR A 12 -16.96 0.01 70.31
C THR A 12 -16.64 -0.76 69.04
N SER A 13 -17.68 -0.92 68.23
CA SER A 13 -17.59 -1.07 66.79
C SER A 13 -16.61 -0.05 66.21
N ALA A 14 -15.62 -0.54 65.50
CA ALA A 14 -15.02 0.18 64.38
C ALA A 14 -14.38 -0.85 63.44
N GLU A 15 -15.21 -1.69 62.81
CA GLU A 15 -14.87 -2.15 61.46
C GLU A 15 -14.65 -0.88 60.62
N HIS A 16 -13.38 -0.51 60.43
CA HIS A 16 -13.00 0.41 59.38
C HIS A 16 -13.22 -0.33 58.06
N GLY A 17 -14.47 -0.33 57.59
CA GLY A 17 -14.79 -0.65 56.22
C GLY A 17 -13.95 0.27 55.35
N ALA A 18 -12.99 -0.30 54.62
CA ALA A 18 -12.32 0.41 53.55
C ALA A 18 -13.42 0.97 52.63
N PRO A 19 -13.35 2.25 52.21
CA PRO A 19 -14.33 2.78 51.27
C PRO A 19 -14.31 1.92 50.02
N GLU A 20 -15.41 1.21 49.75
CA GLU A 20 -15.63 0.56 48.47
C GLU A 20 -15.49 1.64 47.39
N LEU A 21 -14.48 1.50 46.53
CA LEU A 21 -14.35 2.33 45.36
C LEU A 21 -15.64 2.16 44.53
N PRO A 22 -16.27 3.25 44.06
CA PRO A 22 -17.50 3.16 43.26
C PRO A 22 -17.26 2.22 42.08
N GLN A 23 -17.91 1.07 42.11
CA GLN A 23 -17.71 -0.01 41.14
C GLN A 23 -18.65 0.14 39.92
N ASP A 24 -19.09 1.36 39.63
CA ASP A 24 -20.08 1.63 38.59
C ASP A 24 -19.42 2.03 37.27
N GLY A 25 -18.78 1.04 36.63
CA GLY A 25 -18.46 1.11 35.20
C GLY A 25 -19.72 0.86 34.34
N PRO A 26 -19.73 1.28 33.07
CA PRO A 26 -20.83 0.97 32.16
C PRO A 26 -21.07 -0.54 32.09
N SER A 27 -22.34 -0.97 32.05
CA SER A 27 -22.67 -2.40 32.04
C SER A 27 -22.03 -3.11 30.84
N LEU A 28 -21.63 -4.37 31.03
CA LEU A 28 -21.05 -5.20 29.96
C LEU A 28 -21.92 -5.22 28.68
N LYS A 29 -23.26 -5.19 28.84
CA LYS A 29 -24.21 -5.16 27.72
C LYS A 29 -24.07 -3.88 26.88
N VAL A 30 -23.86 -2.74 27.53
CA VAL A 30 -23.66 -1.45 26.84
C VAL A 30 -22.34 -1.47 26.08
N ILE A 31 -21.26 -1.98 26.70
CA ILE A 31 -19.96 -2.13 26.03
C ILE A 31 -20.07 -3.04 24.80
N LEU A 32 -20.70 -4.21 24.93
CA LEU A 32 -20.88 -5.15 23.82
C LEU A 32 -21.72 -4.58 22.68
N MET A 33 -22.76 -3.79 23.00
CA MET A 33 -23.58 -3.11 21.99
C MET A 33 -22.73 -2.08 21.24
N ILE A 34 -21.98 -1.23 21.95
CA ILE A 34 -21.10 -0.24 21.33
C ILE A 34 -20.06 -0.92 20.43
N VAL A 35 -19.39 -1.97 20.92
CA VAL A 35 -18.40 -2.73 20.14
C VAL A 35 -19.03 -3.31 18.87
N SER A 36 -20.24 -3.88 18.98
CA SER A 36 -20.97 -4.44 17.85
C SER A 36 -21.30 -3.38 16.81
N VAL A 37 -21.76 -2.20 17.23
CA VAL A 37 -22.02 -1.07 16.33
C VAL A 37 -20.74 -0.60 15.64
N VAL A 38 -19.63 -0.49 16.36
CA VAL A 38 -18.33 -0.12 15.80
C VAL A 38 -17.87 -1.13 14.74
N ILE A 39 -17.97 -2.45 15.02
CA ILE A 39 -17.58 -3.49 14.07
C ILE A 39 -18.41 -3.43 12.79
N VAL A 40 -19.73 -3.25 12.91
CA VAL A 40 -20.61 -3.13 11.73
C VAL A 40 -20.26 -1.86 10.94
N ALA A 41 -20.09 -0.73 11.61
CA ALA A 41 -19.75 0.54 10.95
C ALA A 41 -18.41 0.46 10.22
N THR A 42 -17.37 -0.09 10.84
CA THR A 42 -16.06 -0.25 10.18
C THR A 42 -16.12 -1.23 9.01
N GLY A 43 -16.89 -2.32 9.13
CA GLY A 43 -17.12 -3.26 8.03
C GLY A 43 -17.80 -2.61 6.82
N VAL A 44 -18.85 -1.82 7.05
CA VAL A 44 -19.55 -1.08 5.97
C VAL A 44 -18.63 -0.07 5.29
N LEU A 45 -17.87 0.71 6.07
CA LEU A 45 -16.91 1.68 5.53
C LEU A 45 -15.79 1.01 4.73
N ALA A 46 -15.25 -0.11 5.22
CA ALA A 46 -14.23 -0.87 4.52
C ALA A 46 -14.74 -1.42 3.19
N TYR A 47 -15.96 -1.99 3.17
CA TYR A 47 -16.59 -2.47 1.94
C TYR A 47 -16.86 -1.34 0.95
N TYR A 48 -17.34 -0.19 1.42
CA TYR A 48 -17.58 0.98 0.57
C TYR A 48 -16.28 1.46 -0.11
N ARG A 49 -15.18 1.58 0.65
CA ARG A 49 -13.86 1.95 0.10
C ARG A 49 -13.37 0.91 -0.91
N TYR A 50 -13.53 -0.38 -0.62
CA TYR A 50 -13.16 -1.45 -1.55
C TYR A 50 -13.94 -1.36 -2.87
N ALA A 51 -15.27 -1.27 -2.80
CA ALA A 51 -16.12 -1.16 -4.00
C ALA A 51 -15.88 0.13 -4.81
N ARG A 52 -15.47 1.23 -4.16
CA ARG A 52 -15.02 2.44 -4.86
C ARG A 52 -13.70 2.21 -5.59
N SER A 53 -12.76 1.49 -4.95
CA SER A 53 -11.47 1.15 -5.54
C SER A 53 -11.61 0.28 -6.78
N GLU A 54 -12.50 -0.71 -6.77
CA GLU A 54 -12.77 -1.54 -7.96
C GLU A 54 -13.27 -0.68 -9.14
N ARG A 55 -14.21 0.24 -8.89
CA ARG A 55 -14.71 1.15 -9.92
C ARG A 55 -13.60 2.05 -10.47
N TRP A 56 -12.71 2.54 -9.61
CA TRP A 56 -11.55 3.34 -10.02
C TRP A 56 -10.59 2.56 -10.92
N VAL A 57 -10.31 1.29 -10.58
CA VAL A 57 -9.48 0.42 -11.43
C VAL A 57 -10.16 0.16 -12.77
N VAL A 58 -11.46 -0.14 -12.80
CA VAL A 58 -12.19 -0.37 -14.06
C VAL A 58 -12.16 0.85 -14.97
N GLN A 59 -12.37 2.06 -14.42
CA GLN A 59 -12.25 3.30 -15.19
C GLN A 59 -10.82 3.53 -15.68
N GLY A 60 -9.82 3.21 -14.85
CA GLY A 60 -8.41 3.26 -15.21
C GLY A 60 -8.06 2.33 -16.37
N ILE A 61 -8.60 1.11 -16.38
CA ILE A 61 -8.43 0.14 -17.48
C ILE A 61 -8.93 0.72 -18.80
N GLU A 62 -10.16 1.22 -18.84
CA GLU A 62 -10.75 1.80 -20.06
C GLU A 62 -9.94 3.00 -20.57
N ALA A 63 -9.47 3.86 -19.65
CA ALA A 63 -8.61 4.99 -19.98
C ALA A 63 -7.25 4.55 -20.54
N MET A 64 -6.64 3.50 -19.98
CA MET A 64 -5.35 2.97 -20.42
C MET A 64 -5.44 2.23 -21.76
N ASP A 65 -6.51 1.49 -22.00
CA ASP A 65 -6.74 0.83 -23.30
C ASP A 65 -6.84 1.86 -24.44
N GLU A 66 -7.44 3.03 -24.18
CA GLU A 66 -7.51 4.10 -25.16
C GLU A 66 -6.19 4.87 -25.29
N ALA A 67 -5.60 5.30 -24.16
CA ALA A 67 -4.36 6.05 -24.14
C ALA A 67 -3.18 5.25 -24.72
N GLY A 68 -3.12 3.95 -24.43
CA GLY A 68 -2.05 3.05 -24.86
C GLY A 68 -1.88 2.97 -26.38
N LYS A 69 -2.93 3.27 -27.16
CA LYS A 69 -2.86 3.35 -28.63
C LYS A 69 -1.95 4.48 -29.12
N GLY A 70 -1.77 5.52 -28.32
CA GLY A 70 -0.97 6.70 -28.65
C GLY A 70 0.30 6.87 -27.80
N LEU A 71 0.44 6.12 -26.71
CA LEU A 71 1.59 6.20 -25.81
C LEU A 71 2.64 5.13 -26.12
N ASP A 72 3.91 5.46 -25.91
CA ASP A 72 5.00 4.48 -25.83
C ASP A 72 5.07 3.86 -24.42
N ALA A 73 6.05 2.99 -24.15
CA ALA A 73 6.17 2.36 -22.83
C ALA A 73 6.45 3.37 -21.71
N GLU A 74 7.28 4.39 -21.95
CA GLU A 74 7.56 5.42 -20.94
C GLU A 74 6.32 6.27 -20.65
N GLY A 75 5.52 6.58 -21.68
CA GLY A 75 4.23 7.24 -21.55
C GLY A 75 3.19 6.39 -20.81
N CYS A 76 3.17 5.08 -21.02
CA CYS A 76 2.35 4.17 -20.20
C CYS A 76 2.76 4.20 -18.73
N ILE A 77 4.06 4.24 -18.44
CA ILE A 77 4.57 4.38 -17.07
C ILE A 77 4.09 5.70 -16.45
N ASP A 78 4.23 6.83 -17.16
CA ASP A 78 3.76 8.13 -16.69
C ASP A 78 2.26 8.11 -16.40
N ALA A 79 1.46 7.58 -17.33
CA ALA A 79 0.02 7.50 -17.18
C ALA A 79 -0.40 6.62 -15.98
N ALA A 80 0.26 5.47 -15.77
CA ALA A 80 -0.02 4.60 -14.63
C ALA A 80 0.35 5.24 -13.29
N ILE A 81 1.44 5.99 -13.25
CA ILE A 81 1.86 6.76 -12.06
C ILE A 81 0.84 7.86 -11.77
N GLU A 82 0.44 8.64 -12.78
CA GLU A 82 -0.56 9.70 -12.61
C GLU A 82 -1.90 9.14 -12.10
N TRP A 83 -2.35 8.02 -12.67
CA TRP A 83 -3.55 7.33 -12.20
C TRP A 83 -3.42 6.87 -10.74
N HIS A 84 -2.25 6.33 -10.36
CA HIS A 84 -1.99 5.90 -8.99
C HIS A 84 -1.96 7.09 -8.01
N ASP A 85 -1.36 8.22 -8.39
CA ASP A 85 -1.29 9.41 -7.54
C ASP A 85 -2.67 10.03 -7.27
N ALA A 86 -3.64 9.83 -8.17
CA ALA A 86 -5.02 10.24 -7.96
C ALA A 86 -5.80 9.34 -6.97
N CYS A 87 -5.26 8.18 -6.58
CA CYS A 87 -5.95 7.24 -5.69
C CYS A 87 -6.30 7.80 -4.31
N ASP A 88 -5.43 8.63 -3.74
CA ASP A 88 -5.67 9.27 -2.44
C ASP A 88 -6.83 10.27 -2.52
N GLN A 89 -6.94 11.00 -3.64
CA GLN A 89 -8.00 11.97 -3.88
C GLN A 89 -9.35 11.26 -4.08
N GLU A 90 -9.33 10.02 -4.57
CA GLU A 90 -10.50 9.20 -4.83
C GLU A 90 -10.93 8.30 -3.66
N ASP A 91 -10.38 8.51 -2.45
CA ASP A 91 -10.67 7.73 -1.24
C ASP A 91 -10.53 6.20 -1.42
N THR A 92 -9.65 5.78 -2.33
CA THR A 92 -9.48 4.37 -2.67
C THR A 92 -8.61 3.64 -1.63
N ASN A 93 -8.52 2.32 -1.75
CA ASN A 93 -7.64 1.50 -0.94
C ASN A 93 -6.25 1.47 -1.58
N ALA A 94 -5.23 1.92 -0.84
CA ALA A 94 -3.85 2.00 -1.33
C ALA A 94 -3.30 0.66 -1.86
N ALA A 95 -3.65 -0.47 -1.24
CA ALA A 95 -3.18 -1.78 -1.72
C ALA A 95 -3.84 -2.18 -3.05
N VAL A 96 -5.11 -1.84 -3.24
CA VAL A 96 -5.81 -2.05 -4.52
C VAL A 96 -5.20 -1.16 -5.60
N CYS A 97 -4.93 0.11 -5.29
CA CYS A 97 -4.30 1.03 -6.23
C CYS A 97 -2.89 0.60 -6.62
N PHE A 98 -2.07 0.21 -5.65
CA PHE A 98 -0.73 -0.27 -5.92
C PHE A 98 -0.75 -1.50 -6.84
N LYS A 99 -1.63 -2.47 -6.59
CA LYS A 99 -1.81 -3.62 -7.50
C LYS A 99 -2.49 -3.27 -8.82
N GLY A 100 -3.26 -2.19 -8.86
CA GLY A 100 -3.85 -1.67 -10.08
C GLY A 100 -2.81 -1.16 -11.07
N VAL A 101 -1.63 -0.71 -10.62
CA VAL A 101 -0.54 -0.27 -11.51
C VAL A 101 -0.18 -1.37 -12.52
N ASP A 102 0.01 -2.60 -12.06
CA ASP A 102 0.34 -3.74 -12.93
C ASP A 102 -0.77 -4.03 -13.95
N ILE A 103 -2.03 -3.94 -13.52
CA ILE A 103 -3.20 -4.15 -14.37
C ILE A 103 -3.28 -3.06 -15.44
N LEU A 104 -3.17 -1.80 -15.04
CA LEU A 104 -3.24 -0.66 -15.96
C LEU A 104 -2.07 -0.65 -16.94
N MET A 105 -0.87 -1.01 -16.47
CA MET A 105 0.29 -1.16 -17.35
C MET A 105 0.07 -2.24 -18.40
N PHE A 106 -0.50 -3.39 -18.04
CA PHE A 106 -0.86 -4.42 -19.02
C PHE A 106 -1.79 -3.85 -20.09
N HIS A 107 -2.87 -3.18 -19.69
CA HIS A 107 -3.85 -2.61 -20.62
C HIS A 107 -3.24 -1.53 -21.54
N CYS A 108 -2.42 -0.63 -21.00
CA CYS A 108 -1.73 0.38 -21.80
C CYS A 108 -0.73 -0.22 -22.79
N LEU A 109 0.06 -1.21 -22.35
CA LEU A 109 1.06 -1.86 -23.20
C LEU A 109 0.41 -2.71 -24.29
N ALA A 110 -0.62 -3.49 -23.95
CA ALA A 110 -1.33 -4.40 -24.86
C ALA A 110 -2.21 -3.68 -25.90
N ALA A 111 -2.42 -2.37 -25.77
CA ALA A 111 -3.22 -1.58 -26.70
C ALA A 111 -2.60 -1.48 -28.12
N GLN A 112 -1.32 -1.82 -28.29
CA GLN A 112 -0.64 -1.92 -29.58
C GLN A 112 0.55 -2.90 -29.52
N ASP A 113 1.09 -3.28 -30.69
CA ASP A 113 2.30 -4.11 -30.72
C ASP A 113 3.52 -3.34 -30.18
N ARG A 114 4.27 -4.00 -29.30
CA ARG A 114 5.45 -3.47 -28.61
C ARG A 114 6.72 -4.25 -28.95
N SER A 115 6.77 -4.92 -30.10
CA SER A 115 7.91 -5.78 -30.43
C SER A 115 9.24 -5.03 -30.34
N ASP A 116 9.35 -3.87 -30.99
CA ASP A 116 10.56 -3.03 -30.98
C ASP A 116 10.91 -2.56 -29.57
N THR A 117 9.91 -2.14 -28.78
CA THR A 117 10.13 -1.74 -27.39
C THR A 117 10.61 -2.91 -26.53
N CYS A 118 10.02 -4.09 -26.73
CA CYS A 118 10.39 -5.28 -25.98
C CYS A 118 11.77 -5.81 -26.34
N GLU A 119 12.24 -5.65 -27.58
CA GLU A 119 13.64 -5.93 -27.91
C GLU A 119 14.60 -5.10 -27.05
N LEU A 120 14.33 -3.80 -26.89
CA LEU A 120 15.13 -2.92 -26.03
C LEU A 120 15.03 -3.31 -24.55
N TYR A 121 13.84 -3.61 -24.05
CA TYR A 121 13.64 -3.98 -22.64
C TYR A 121 14.21 -5.37 -22.30
N LEU A 122 14.35 -6.27 -23.27
CA LEU A 122 14.93 -7.60 -23.06
C LEU A 122 16.45 -7.63 -23.24
N ASP A 123 17.02 -6.66 -23.94
CA ASP A 123 18.47 -6.52 -24.12
C ASP A 123 19.12 -5.86 -22.90
N PRO A 124 19.93 -6.57 -22.09
CA PRO A 124 20.61 -6.00 -20.94
C PRO A 124 21.66 -4.93 -21.30
N GLU A 125 22.12 -4.92 -22.56
CA GLU A 125 23.06 -3.92 -23.06
C GLU A 125 22.34 -2.69 -23.63
N SER A 126 21.00 -2.66 -23.65
CA SER A 126 20.27 -1.51 -24.13
C SER A 126 20.42 -0.29 -23.24
N GLU A 127 20.23 0.89 -23.82
CA GLU A 127 20.29 2.17 -23.09
C GLU A 127 19.30 2.25 -21.93
N ILE A 128 18.23 1.45 -21.93
CA ILE A 128 17.19 1.40 -20.89
C ILE A 128 17.77 0.82 -19.59
N HIS A 129 18.56 -0.24 -19.69
CA HIS A 129 19.20 -0.90 -18.54
C HIS A 129 20.50 -0.21 -18.12
N GLN A 130 21.19 0.46 -19.05
CA GLN A 130 22.41 1.18 -18.73
C GLN A 130 22.15 2.33 -17.75
N ALA A 131 23.03 2.46 -16.75
CA ALA A 131 22.99 3.60 -15.86
C ALA A 131 23.36 4.89 -16.61
N THR A 132 22.57 5.93 -16.38
CA THR A 132 22.95 7.28 -16.78
C THR A 132 24.06 7.81 -15.89
N GLU A 133 24.69 8.91 -16.31
CA GLU A 133 25.71 9.55 -15.49
C GLU A 133 25.16 10.04 -14.14
N ASP A 134 23.95 10.61 -14.16
CA ASP A 134 23.26 11.06 -12.95
C ASP A 134 22.95 9.89 -11.99
N MET A 135 22.62 8.70 -12.51
CA MET A 135 22.50 7.50 -11.69
C MET A 135 23.83 7.08 -11.06
N ARG A 136 24.94 7.16 -11.81
CA ARG A 136 26.29 6.82 -11.31
C ARG A 136 26.75 7.79 -10.23
N GLU A 137 26.53 9.09 -10.42
CA GLU A 137 26.89 10.13 -9.48
C GLU A 137 26.14 10.00 -8.14
N ARG A 138 24.86 9.62 -8.19
CA ARG A 138 24.02 9.44 -6.99
C ARG A 138 24.19 8.09 -6.31
N ALA A 139 24.66 7.07 -7.04
CA ALA A 139 24.82 5.73 -6.49
C ALA A 139 25.90 5.69 -5.40
N ARG A 140 25.60 4.99 -4.30
CA ARG A 140 26.60 4.69 -3.26
C ARG A 140 27.81 3.91 -3.81
N ASN A 141 27.59 3.13 -4.87
CA ASN A 141 28.65 2.44 -5.61
C ASN A 141 28.42 2.68 -7.11
N PRO A 142 29.19 3.57 -7.75
CA PRO A 142 29.05 3.91 -9.17
C PRO A 142 29.21 2.70 -10.10
N ASP A 143 30.10 1.75 -9.76
CA ASP A 143 30.38 0.55 -10.56
C ASP A 143 29.18 -0.41 -10.61
N LYS A 144 28.22 -0.24 -9.69
CA LYS A 144 27.00 -1.05 -9.60
C LYS A 144 25.74 -0.28 -9.99
N ALA A 145 25.87 0.97 -10.41
CA ALA A 145 24.75 1.72 -10.92
C ALA A 145 24.28 1.03 -12.21
N GLY A 146 23.01 0.65 -12.27
CA GLY A 146 22.44 -0.05 -13.44
C GLY A 146 22.51 -1.57 -13.40
N GLU A 147 23.13 -2.20 -12.38
CA GLU A 147 23.06 -3.67 -12.23
C GLU A 147 21.59 -4.17 -12.18
N SER A 148 21.34 -5.34 -12.77
CA SER A 148 20.02 -5.95 -12.96
C SER A 148 19.15 -5.87 -11.69
N GLY A 149 17.99 -5.22 -11.80
CA GLY A 149 17.02 -5.02 -10.71
C GLY A 149 17.19 -3.74 -9.89
N ARG A 150 18.30 -3.01 -10.03
CA ARG A 150 18.50 -1.68 -9.40
C ARG A 150 18.24 -0.52 -10.34
N TRP A 151 18.37 -0.72 -11.65
CA TRP A 151 18.19 0.32 -12.67
C TRP A 151 16.83 1.02 -12.56
N VAL A 152 15.77 0.26 -12.29
CA VAL A 152 14.39 0.75 -12.10
C VAL A 152 14.32 1.89 -11.08
N TYR A 153 15.02 1.75 -9.95
CA TYR A 153 15.01 2.79 -8.91
C TYR A 153 15.75 4.05 -9.36
N GLY A 154 16.82 3.92 -10.13
CA GLY A 154 17.51 5.08 -10.70
C GLY A 154 16.64 5.81 -11.70
N ARG A 155 15.89 5.09 -12.55
CA ARG A 155 14.90 5.70 -13.46
C ARG A 155 13.81 6.47 -12.72
N CYS A 156 13.28 5.90 -11.65
CA CYS A 156 12.32 6.61 -10.81
C CYS A 156 12.93 7.86 -10.16
N GLU A 157 14.18 7.79 -9.71
CA GLU A 157 14.89 8.94 -9.17
C GLU A 157 15.21 10.03 -10.21
N GLU A 158 15.44 9.68 -11.48
CA GLU A 158 15.56 10.63 -12.60
C GLU A 158 14.25 11.39 -12.84
N ARG A 159 13.11 10.71 -12.66
CA ARG A 159 11.77 11.31 -12.71
C ARG A 159 11.41 12.11 -11.45
N GLY A 160 12.35 12.31 -10.51
CA GLY A 160 12.10 12.98 -9.23
C GLY A 160 11.30 12.15 -8.23
N MET A 161 11.01 10.88 -8.52
CA MET A 161 10.21 9.97 -7.72
C MET A 161 11.10 8.99 -6.94
N ARG A 162 11.74 9.49 -5.89
CA ARG A 162 12.59 8.62 -5.05
C ARG A 162 11.74 7.61 -4.28
N CYS A 163 11.88 6.32 -4.63
CA CYS A 163 11.24 5.22 -3.91
C CYS A 163 11.77 5.08 -2.47
N ILE A 164 11.09 5.68 -1.49
CA ILE A 164 11.45 5.56 -0.06
C ILE A 164 11.20 4.13 0.43
N ASN A 165 9.98 3.62 0.20
CA ASN A 165 9.64 2.23 0.42
C ASN A 165 9.72 1.47 -0.90
N LYS A 166 10.75 0.63 -1.05
CA LYS A 166 10.99 -0.16 -2.27
C LYS A 166 9.87 -1.13 -2.64
N ARG A 167 9.04 -1.51 -1.65
CA ARG A 167 7.92 -2.45 -1.84
C ARG A 167 6.61 -1.78 -2.25
N GLU A 168 6.54 -0.45 -2.15
CA GLU A 168 5.31 0.34 -2.35
C GLU A 168 5.60 1.53 -3.28
N CYS A 169 6.45 1.33 -4.29
CA CYS A 169 6.80 2.38 -5.24
C CYS A 169 6.14 2.14 -6.58
N ALA A 170 5.08 2.90 -6.88
CA ALA A 170 4.31 2.76 -8.12
C ALA A 170 5.18 2.88 -9.37
N CYS A 171 6.10 3.85 -9.40
CA CYS A 171 7.05 3.98 -10.51
C CYS A 171 7.89 2.70 -10.71
N ALA A 172 8.37 2.09 -9.62
CA ALA A 172 9.18 0.89 -9.75
C ALA A 172 8.37 -0.32 -10.19
N GLU A 173 7.12 -0.45 -9.75
CA GLU A 173 6.21 -1.49 -10.26
C GLU A 173 5.89 -1.27 -11.74
N ALA A 174 5.63 -0.04 -12.18
CA ALA A 174 5.34 0.24 -13.58
C ALA A 174 6.49 -0.19 -14.51
N TYR A 175 7.74 0.12 -14.17
CA TYR A 175 8.90 -0.38 -14.91
C TYR A 175 9.03 -1.91 -14.90
N ARG A 176 8.74 -2.56 -13.76
CA ARG A 176 8.72 -4.03 -13.66
C ARG A 176 7.61 -4.63 -14.51
N ALA A 177 6.47 -3.98 -14.62
CA ALA A 177 5.37 -4.41 -15.45
C ALA A 177 5.77 -4.41 -16.93
N VAL A 178 6.55 -3.44 -17.41
CA VAL A 178 7.09 -3.46 -18.78
C VAL A 178 8.02 -4.65 -19.00
N ASP A 179 9.02 -4.86 -18.12
CA ASP A 179 9.95 -5.99 -18.22
C ASP A 179 9.18 -7.34 -18.18
N SER A 180 8.19 -7.47 -17.30
CA SER A 180 7.32 -8.63 -17.18
C SER A 180 6.49 -8.87 -18.45
N PHE A 181 5.85 -7.83 -18.98
CA PHE A 181 5.08 -7.86 -20.22
C PHE A 181 5.93 -8.32 -21.40
N CYS A 182 7.14 -7.80 -21.54
CA CYS A 182 8.03 -8.18 -22.62
C CYS A 182 8.56 -9.62 -22.47
N ARG A 183 8.89 -10.07 -21.26
CA ARG A 183 9.32 -11.46 -21.01
C ARG A 183 8.24 -12.50 -21.26
N THR A 184 6.97 -12.12 -21.17
CA THR A 184 5.84 -13.01 -21.50
C THR A 184 5.44 -12.96 -22.96
N GLY A 185 6.21 -12.28 -23.83
CA GLY A 185 5.86 -12.13 -25.23
C GLY A 185 4.61 -11.29 -25.44
N GLN A 186 4.44 -10.22 -24.64
CA GLN A 186 3.35 -9.27 -24.71
C GLN A 186 1.96 -9.83 -24.31
N GLN A 187 1.93 -10.92 -23.52
CA GLN A 187 0.67 -11.61 -23.17
C GLN A 187 0.21 -11.38 -21.74
N ALA A 188 1.11 -11.02 -20.82
CA ALA A 188 0.77 -10.86 -19.41
C ALA A 188 1.78 -10.00 -18.65
N VAL A 189 1.31 -9.28 -17.64
CA VAL A 189 2.13 -8.79 -16.54
C VAL A 189 2.00 -9.80 -15.40
N GLN A 190 3.07 -10.50 -15.06
CA GLN A 190 3.10 -11.42 -13.91
C GLN A 190 3.14 -10.62 -12.60
N LEU A 191 2.06 -10.75 -11.81
CA LEU A 191 1.77 -10.08 -10.53
C LEU A 191 2.48 -10.68 -9.32
#